data_AF-A0A1Q7YIS0-F1
#
_entry.id   AF-A0A1Q7YIS0-F1
#
_cell.length_a   1.000
_cell.length_b   1.000
_cell.length_c   1.000
_cell.angle_alpha   90.00
_cell.angle_beta   90.00
_cell.angle_gamma   90.00
#
_symmetry.space_group_name_H-M   'P 1'
#
loop_
_entity.id
_entity.type
_entity.pdbx_description
1 polymer ?
#
loop_
_entity_poly.entity_id
_entity_poly.type
_entity_poly.pdbx_seq_one_letter_code
_entity_poly.pdbx_strand_id
1 'polypeptide(L)'
;MSAHMEEQPHDEGTTRLFVSVWVWLLALTGLEVFLGYVHFDLKMKLVILLGLSIVKAALIMAYFMHLRFERLSLILTLVPAMVVCICLLFIFFPDSFRSSSLRYPHTNSPQTTGVNP
;
A
#
# COMPACT_ATOMS: atom_id res chain seq x y z
N MET A 1 -52.91 14.74 11.77
CA MET A 1 -52.07 14.82 10.55
C MET A 1 -50.84 13.96 10.79
N SER A 2 -50.96 12.64 10.58
CA SER A 2 -49.82 11.74 10.59
C SER A 2 -49.34 11.66 9.15
N ALA A 3 -48.38 12.51 8.80
CA ALA A 3 -47.69 12.39 7.53
C ALA A 3 -46.78 11.17 7.62
N HIS A 4 -47.09 10.21 6.76
CA HIS A 4 -46.37 8.98 6.50
C HIS A 4 -44.85 9.22 6.46
N MET A 5 -44.14 8.62 7.43
CA MET A 5 -42.72 8.33 7.31
C MET A 5 -42.59 7.20 6.27
N GLU A 6 -42.47 7.56 4.99
CA GLU A 6 -42.08 6.61 3.95
C GLU A 6 -40.56 6.44 4.00
N GLU A 7 -40.09 5.57 4.90
CA GLU A 7 -38.74 4.99 4.81
C GLU A 7 -38.69 4.10 3.57
N GLN A 8 -38.32 4.67 2.43
CA GLN A 8 -38.08 3.92 1.19
C GLN A 8 -36.86 3.00 1.36
N PRO A 9 -37.01 1.66 1.19
CA PRO A 9 -35.90 0.71 1.25
C PRO A 9 -35.26 0.65 -0.14
N HIS A 10 -34.42 1.63 -0.47
CA HIS A 10 -33.92 1.77 -1.84
C HIS A 10 -32.41 2.01 -1.94
N ASP A 11 -31.57 1.41 -1.08
CA ASP A 11 -30.11 1.45 -1.22
C ASP A 11 -29.36 0.32 -0.47
N GLU A 12 -30.00 -0.82 -0.21
CA GLU A 12 -29.38 -1.89 0.61
C GLU A 12 -28.23 -2.64 -0.10
N GLY A 13 -28.30 -2.78 -1.44
CA GLY A 13 -27.30 -3.50 -2.22
C GLY A 13 -25.94 -2.81 -2.24
N THR A 14 -25.91 -1.53 -2.63
CA THR A 14 -24.68 -0.72 -2.73
C THR A 14 -24.03 -0.50 -1.37
N THR A 15 -24.84 -0.32 -0.33
CA THR A 15 -24.36 -0.07 1.04
C THR A 15 -23.64 -1.28 1.62
N ARG A 16 -24.20 -2.49 1.47
CA ARG A 16 -23.55 -3.73 1.96
C ARG A 16 -22.19 -3.96 1.32
N LEU A 17 -22.12 -3.68 0.02
CA LEU A 17 -20.92 -3.84 -0.76
C LEU A 17 -19.84 -2.82 -0.33
N PHE A 18 -20.20 -1.55 -0.13
CA PHE A 18 -19.29 -0.52 0.38
C PHE A 18 -18.77 -0.86 1.79
N VAL A 19 -19.65 -1.32 2.67
CA VAL A 19 -19.29 -1.74 4.03
C VAL A 19 -18.35 -2.95 4.01
N SER A 20 -18.59 -3.93 3.13
CA SER A 20 -17.69 -5.09 2.98
C SER A 20 -16.27 -4.68 2.57
N VAL A 21 -16.16 -3.79 1.56
CA VAL A 21 -14.86 -3.23 1.14
C VAL A 21 -14.20 -2.48 2.28
N TRP A 22 -14.96 -1.64 2.98
CA TRP A 22 -14.45 -0.88 4.11
C TRP A 22 -13.88 -1.78 5.21
N VAL A 23 -14.60 -2.85 5.58
CA VAL A 23 -14.13 -3.84 6.57
C VAL A 23 -12.87 -4.54 6.09
N TRP A 24 -12.81 -4.98 4.83
CA TRP A 24 -11.61 -5.60 4.26
C TRP A 24 -10.41 -4.66 4.22
N LEU A 25 -10.61 -3.40 3.83
CA LEU A 25 -9.56 -2.37 3.85
C LEU A 25 -9.07 -2.13 5.27
N LEU A 26 -9.96 -2.05 6.23
CA LEU A 26 -9.62 -1.83 7.64
C LEU A 26 -8.86 -3.03 8.20
N ALA A 27 -9.29 -4.26 7.90
CA ALA A 27 -8.61 -5.49 8.30
C ALA A 27 -7.19 -5.57 7.71
N LEU A 28 -7.01 -5.28 6.42
CA LEU A 28 -5.69 -5.23 5.79
C LEU A 28 -4.79 -4.16 6.42
N THR A 29 -5.35 -2.99 6.74
CA THR A 29 -4.61 -1.92 7.41
C THR A 29 -4.21 -2.31 8.83
N GLY A 30 -5.10 -2.96 9.58
CA GLY A 30 -4.79 -3.49 10.90
C GLY A 30 -3.69 -4.54 10.86
N LEU A 31 -3.74 -5.45 9.87
CA LEU A 31 -2.71 -6.44 9.62
C LEU A 31 -1.36 -5.78 9.26
N GLU A 32 -1.37 -4.76 8.41
CA GLU A 32 -0.19 -3.98 8.05
C GLU A 32 0.48 -3.34 9.27
N VAL A 33 -0.30 -2.67 10.12
CA VAL A 33 0.20 -2.06 11.36
C VAL A 33 0.73 -3.12 12.31
N PHE A 34 0.03 -4.24 12.46
CA PHE A 34 0.46 -5.35 13.31
C PHE A 34 1.81 -5.93 12.84
N LEU A 35 1.95 -6.23 11.54
CA LEU A 35 3.22 -6.71 10.97
C LEU A 35 4.32 -5.65 11.07
N GLY A 36 3.97 -4.36 10.96
CA GLY A 36 4.89 -3.25 11.10
C GLY A 36 5.36 -2.98 12.54
N TYR A 37 4.60 -3.45 13.53
CA TYR A 37 4.94 -3.36 14.96
C TYR A 37 5.90 -4.48 15.37
N VAL A 38 5.84 -5.63 14.69
CA VAL A 38 6.86 -6.67 14.85
C VAL A 38 8.19 -6.14 14.31
N HIS A 39 9.24 -6.20 15.13
CA HIS A 39 10.57 -5.73 14.78
C HIS A 39 11.22 -6.64 13.72
N PHE A 40 10.88 -6.41 12.46
CA PHE A 40 11.58 -7.00 11.31
C PHE A 40 12.66 -6.05 10.76
N ASP A 41 13.57 -6.60 9.95
CA ASP A 41 14.51 -5.81 9.15
C ASP A 41 13.76 -4.78 8.28
N LEU A 42 14.34 -3.60 8.11
CA LEU A 42 13.73 -2.51 7.32
C LEU A 42 13.28 -3.01 5.95
N LYS A 43 14.10 -3.83 5.28
CA LYS A 43 13.79 -4.33 3.94
C LYS A 43 12.53 -5.19 3.93
N MET A 44 12.40 -6.09 4.91
CA MET A 44 11.23 -6.97 5.05
C MET A 44 9.97 -6.15 5.34
N LYS A 45 10.07 -5.14 6.21
CA LYS A 45 8.96 -4.23 6.52
C LYS A 45 8.48 -3.52 5.25
N LEU A 46 9.38 -2.93 4.47
CA LEU A 46 9.05 -2.26 3.20
C LEU A 46 8.36 -3.20 2.19
N VAL A 47 8.87 -4.42 2.00
CA VAL A 47 8.28 -5.42 1.09
C VAL A 47 6.89 -5.84 1.55
N ILE A 48 6.69 -6.04 2.86
CA ILE A 48 5.39 -6.43 3.43
C ILE A 48 4.37 -5.29 3.25
N LEU A 49 4.69 -4.06 3.64
CA LEU A 49 3.78 -2.92 3.48
C LEU A 49 3.41 -2.70 2.00
N LEU A 50 4.38 -2.80 1.09
CA LEU A 50 4.15 -2.68 -0.34
C LEU A 50 3.30 -3.83 -0.90
N GLY A 51 3.56 -5.07 -0.45
CA GLY A 51 2.77 -6.25 -0.82
C GLY A 51 1.32 -6.15 -0.35
N LEU A 52 1.09 -5.73 0.90
CA LEU A 52 -0.26 -5.51 1.44
C LEU A 52 -0.98 -4.38 0.69
N SER A 53 -0.29 -3.34 0.26
CA SER A 53 -0.84 -2.28 -0.59
C SER A 53 -1.34 -2.82 -1.94
N ILE A 54 -0.58 -3.72 -2.57
CA ILE A 54 -1.00 -4.41 -3.80
C ILE A 54 -2.25 -5.26 -3.56
N VAL A 55 -2.30 -6.01 -2.46
CA VAL A 55 -3.49 -6.81 -2.10
C VAL A 55 -4.71 -5.89 -1.91
N LYS A 56 -4.54 -4.76 -1.23
CA LYS A 56 -5.60 -3.76 -1.03
C LYS A 56 -6.10 -3.21 -2.37
N ALA A 57 -5.21 -2.89 -3.30
CA ALA A 57 -5.55 -2.46 -4.66
C ALA A 57 -6.27 -3.56 -5.46
N ALA A 58 -5.82 -4.82 -5.34
CA ALA A 58 -6.47 -5.97 -5.97
C ALA A 58 -7.87 -6.22 -5.41
N LEU A 59 -8.09 -5.99 -4.11
CA LEU A 59 -9.40 -6.12 -3.46
C LEU A 59 -10.38 -5.06 -3.97
N ILE A 60 -9.90 -3.82 -4.14
CA ILE A 60 -10.65 -2.75 -4.78
C ILE A 60 -10.96 -3.11 -6.24
N MET A 61 -9.98 -3.62 -6.99
CA MET A 61 -10.17 -4.08 -8.39
C MET A 61 -11.21 -5.20 -8.50
N ALA A 62 -11.11 -6.25 -7.68
CA ALA A 62 -12.03 -7.39 -7.69
C ALA A 62 -13.46 -6.97 -7.35
N TYR A 63 -13.60 -6.05 -6.39
CA TYR A 63 -14.89 -5.47 -6.04
C TYR A 63 -15.49 -4.64 -7.18
N PHE A 64 -14.70 -3.78 -7.81
CA PHE A 64 -15.16 -3.08 -9.00
C PHE A 64 -15.53 -4.09 -10.09
N MET A 65 -14.72 -5.11 -10.35
CA MET A 65 -15.01 -6.12 -11.37
C MET A 65 -16.34 -6.85 -11.15
N HIS A 66 -16.75 -7.08 -9.90
CA HIS A 66 -18.03 -7.71 -9.58
C HIS A 66 -19.25 -6.77 -9.74
N LEU A 67 -19.11 -5.44 -9.60
CA LEU A 67 -20.20 -4.46 -9.80
C LEU A 67 -20.22 -3.79 -11.18
N ARG A 68 -19.25 -4.09 -12.05
CA ARG A 68 -18.89 -3.17 -13.13
C ARG A 68 -18.68 -3.91 -14.44
N PHE A 69 -19.76 -4.47 -14.96
CA PHE A 69 -19.82 -4.83 -16.37
C PHE A 69 -19.89 -3.60 -17.30
N GLU A 70 -19.92 -2.35 -16.79
CA GLU A 70 -20.36 -1.21 -17.61
C GLU A 70 -19.49 0.07 -17.61
N ARG A 71 -18.52 0.25 -16.71
CA ARG A 71 -17.68 1.46 -16.70
C ARG A 71 -16.28 1.05 -17.16
N LEU A 72 -15.66 1.67 -18.15
CA LEU A 72 -14.23 1.41 -18.50
C LEU A 72 -13.29 2.43 -17.82
N SER A 73 -13.80 3.61 -17.46
CA SER A 73 -13.02 4.74 -16.95
C SER A 73 -12.28 4.46 -15.63
N LEU A 74 -12.90 3.77 -14.67
CA LEU A 74 -12.27 3.38 -13.38
C LEU A 74 -11.19 2.28 -13.51
N ILE A 75 -11.06 1.62 -14.67
CA ILE A 75 -10.09 0.53 -14.94
C ILE A 75 -8.88 1.24 -15.51
N LEU A 76 -9.12 2.21 -16.39
CA LEU A 76 -8.09 3.07 -16.94
C LEU A 76 -7.31 3.84 -15.88
N THR A 77 -7.91 4.18 -14.73
CA THR A 77 -7.20 4.85 -13.61
C THR A 77 -6.55 3.88 -12.62
N LEU A 78 -7.16 2.70 -12.39
CA LEU A 78 -6.71 1.75 -11.38
C LEU A 78 -5.64 0.77 -11.89
N VAL A 79 -5.68 0.39 -13.17
CA VAL A 79 -4.65 -0.41 -13.83
C VAL A 79 -3.28 0.27 -13.83
N PRO A 80 -3.11 1.55 -14.23
CA PRO A 80 -1.78 2.18 -14.17
C PRO A 80 -1.26 2.30 -12.74
N ALA A 81 -2.13 2.52 -11.74
CA ALA A 81 -1.71 2.50 -10.34
C ALA A 81 -1.17 1.12 -9.92
N MET A 82 -1.82 0.03 -10.36
CA MET A 82 -1.35 -1.35 -10.16
C MET A 82 -0.01 -1.61 -10.85
N VAL A 83 0.14 -1.19 -12.11
CA VAL A 83 1.40 -1.33 -12.87
C VAL A 83 2.52 -0.58 -12.17
N VAL A 84 2.29 0.65 -11.72
CA VAL A 84 3.28 1.42 -10.95
C VAL A 84 3.68 0.70 -9.66
N CYS A 85 2.72 0.13 -8.91
CA CYS A 85 3.04 -0.64 -7.70
C CYS A 85 3.93 -1.86 -8.00
N ILE A 86 3.64 -2.59 -9.08
CA ILE A 86 4.46 -3.74 -9.52
C ILE A 86 5.86 -3.25 -9.94
N CYS A 87 5.94 -2.20 -10.75
CA CYS A 87 7.20 -1.61 -11.18
C CYS A 87 8.06 -1.15 -9.99
N LEU A 88 7.46 -0.51 -8.98
CA LEU A 88 8.14 -0.13 -7.75
C LEU A 88 8.70 -1.34 -7.01
N LEU A 89 7.97 -2.44 -6.94
CA LEU A 89 8.46 -3.68 -6.33
C LEU A 89 9.70 -4.22 -7.06
N PHE A 90 9.66 -4.23 -8.40
CA PHE A 90 10.77 -4.66 -9.25
C PHE A 90 11.99 -3.73 -9.21
N ILE A 91 11.80 -2.42 -9.02
CA ILE A 91 12.91 -1.46 -8.87
C ILE A 91 13.50 -1.53 -7.45
N PHE A 92 12.66 -1.67 -6.44
CA PHE A 92 13.06 -1.56 -5.05
C PHE A 92 13.82 -2.79 -4.56
N PHE A 93 13.45 -3.97 -5.07
CA PHE A 93 14.13 -5.23 -4.74
C PHE A 93 15.63 -5.22 -5.11
N PRO A 94 16.06 -4.88 -6.34
CA PRO A 94 17.47 -4.77 -6.70
C PRO A 94 18.15 -3.52 -6.11
N ASP A 95 17.44 -2.39 -5.95
CA ASP A 95 18.02 -1.18 -5.36
C ASP A 95 18.38 -1.36 -3.88
N SER A 96 17.48 -1.99 -3.10
CA SER A 96 17.75 -2.37 -1.71
C SER A 96 18.92 -3.34 -1.57
N PHE A 97 19.19 -4.16 -2.58
CA PHE A 97 20.36 -5.03 -2.62
C PHE A 97 21.65 -4.22 -2.85
N ARG A 98 21.59 -3.23 -3.75
CA ARG A 98 22.72 -2.34 -4.07
C ARG A 98 23.08 -1.37 -2.93
N SER A 99 22.08 -0.84 -2.22
CA SER A 99 22.28 0.07 -1.08
C SER A 99 23.03 -0.58 0.10
N SER A 100 22.87 -1.90 0.30
CA SER A 100 23.66 -2.64 1.32
C SER A 100 25.17 -2.53 1.11
N SER A 101 25.61 -2.36 -0.13
CA SER A 101 27.04 -2.33 -0.50
C SER A 101 27.65 -0.93 -0.42
N LEU A 102 26.85 0.12 -0.19
CA LEU A 102 27.28 1.52 -0.15
C LEU A 102 27.35 2.09 1.28
N ARG A 103 27.44 1.23 2.31
CA ARG A 103 27.80 1.68 3.65
C ARG A 103 29.23 2.19 3.62
N TYR A 104 29.37 3.49 3.31
CA TYR A 104 30.62 4.23 3.39
C TYR A 104 31.21 3.99 4.79
N PRO A 105 32.43 3.48 4.90
CA PRO A 105 33.15 3.53 6.16
C PRO A 105 33.29 5.01 6.52
N HIS A 106 32.83 5.39 7.72
CA HIS A 106 33.09 6.68 8.31
C HIS A 106 34.61 6.74 8.53
N THR A 107 35.35 7.26 7.54
CA THR A 107 36.73 7.63 7.73
C THR A 107 36.71 8.82 8.67
N ASN A 108 36.82 8.55 9.96
CA ASN A 108 37.27 9.56 10.90
C ASN A 108 38.70 9.86 10.46
N SER A 109 38.91 10.96 9.75
CA SER A 109 40.24 11.50 9.53
C SER A 109 40.64 12.28 10.79
N PRO A 110 41.46 11.70 11.70
CA PRO A 110 42.17 12.54 12.63
C PRO A 110 43.17 13.38 11.84
N GLN A 111 42.91 14.68 11.88
CA GLN A 111 43.86 15.75 11.63
C GLN A 111 45.15 15.44 12.39
N THR A 112 46.22 15.05 11.71
CA THR A 112 47.57 15.05 12.28
C THR A 112 48.49 15.90 11.42
N THR A 113 48.52 17.16 11.83
CA THR A 113 49.60 18.14 11.70
C THR A 113 50.99 17.51 11.58
N GLY A 114 51.53 17.49 10.37
CA GLY A 114 52.96 17.36 10.11
C GLY A 114 53.64 18.72 10.20
N VAL A 115 53.84 19.23 11.42
CA VAL A 115 54.85 20.26 11.70
C VAL A 115 56.03 19.56 12.36
N ASN A 116 57.10 19.33 11.60
CA ASN A 116 58.44 19.63 12.12
C ASN A 116 59.45 19.80 10.95
N PRO A 117 60.34 20.81 11.03
CA PRO A 117 61.26 21.23 9.96
C PRO A 117 62.40 20.27 9.65
#